data_AF-A0AA37KMF5-F1
#
_entry.id   AF-A0AA37KMF5-F1
#
_cell.length_a   1.000
_cell.length_b   1.000
_cell.length_c   1.000
_cell.angle_alpha   90.00
_cell.angle_beta   90.00
_cell.angle_gamma   90.00
#
_symmetry.space_group_name_H-M   'P 1'
#
loop_
_entity.id
_entity.type
_entity.pdbx_description
1 polymer ?
#
loop_
_entity_poly.entity_id
_entity_poly.type
_entity_poly.pdbx_seq_one_letter_code
_entity_poly.pdbx_strand_id
1 'polypeptide(L)'
;MKQYRFSSCADEVYKQTIIGNSLLFDYVYDKNDDYKGCMRYIDWTKGNPYIFRSADFEQLMSSDRMFARKFDEGIDFDIVERIFEALNKRKR
;
A
#
# COMPACT_ATOMS: atom_id res chain seq x y z
N MET A 1 -10.83 -22.09 -1.20
CA MET A 1 -10.69 -21.29 -2.45
C MET A 1 -11.93 -21.34 -3.35
N LYS A 2 -12.65 -22.47 -3.52
CA LYS A 2 -13.88 -22.53 -4.36
C LYS A 2 -15.00 -21.58 -3.93
N GLN A 3 -15.11 -21.28 -2.63
CA GLN A 3 -16.15 -20.41 -2.04
C GLN A 3 -16.09 -18.94 -2.53
N TYR A 4 -14.92 -18.46 -2.96
CA TYR A 4 -14.74 -17.07 -3.42
C TYR A 4 -14.75 -16.93 -4.94
N ARG A 5 -15.02 -18.02 -5.68
CA ARG A 5 -14.96 -18.03 -7.15
C ARG A 5 -15.97 -17.08 -7.79
N PHE A 6 -17.13 -16.91 -7.16
CA PHE A 6 -18.23 -16.09 -7.65
C PHE A 6 -18.51 -14.88 -6.75
N SER A 7 -17.57 -14.53 -5.86
CA SER A 7 -17.66 -13.33 -5.03
C SER A 7 -17.07 -12.12 -5.75
N SER A 8 -17.69 -10.95 -5.58
CA SER A 8 -17.11 -9.68 -5.99
C SER A 8 -15.88 -9.35 -5.14
N CYS A 9 -14.86 -8.74 -5.74
CA CYS A 9 -13.63 -8.28 -5.06
C CYS A 9 -13.03 -9.32 -4.10
N ALA A 10 -13.02 -10.60 -4.53
CA ALA A 10 -12.60 -11.72 -3.69
C ALA A 10 -11.24 -11.48 -3.02
N ASP A 11 -10.33 -10.83 -3.75
CA ASP A 11 -8.97 -10.52 -3.32
C ASP A 11 -8.88 -9.57 -2.12
N GLU A 12 -9.94 -8.80 -1.85
CA GLU A 12 -10.07 -7.90 -0.70
C GLU A 12 -10.51 -8.61 0.59
N VAL A 13 -11.04 -9.85 0.50
CA VAL A 13 -11.62 -10.55 1.67
C VAL A 13 -11.03 -11.92 1.94
N TYR A 14 -10.63 -12.69 0.91
CA TYR A 14 -10.34 -14.11 1.13
C TYR A 14 -9.11 -14.33 2.02
N LYS A 15 -8.08 -13.46 1.90
CA LYS A 15 -6.82 -13.61 2.66
C LYS A 15 -7.08 -13.38 4.15
N GLN A 16 -7.78 -12.29 4.45
CA GLN A 16 -8.16 -11.89 5.80
C GLN A 16 -9.03 -12.95 6.45
N THR A 17 -10.04 -13.48 5.73
CA THR A 17 -10.92 -14.53 6.26
C THR A 17 -10.16 -15.82 6.54
N ILE A 18 -9.28 -16.27 5.63
CA ILE A 18 -8.51 -17.50 5.83
C ILE A 18 -7.54 -17.33 7.00
N ILE A 19 -6.78 -16.23 7.05
CA ILE A 19 -5.78 -15.98 8.10
C ILE A 19 -6.47 -15.82 9.45
N GLY A 20 -7.57 -15.04 9.52
CA GLY A 20 -8.32 -14.76 10.74
C GLY A 20 -8.98 -15.99 11.37
N ASN A 21 -9.24 -17.04 10.59
CA ASN A 21 -9.76 -18.32 11.08
C ASN A 21 -8.67 -19.40 11.23
N SER A 22 -7.40 -18.99 11.33
CA SER A 22 -6.26 -19.91 11.44
C SER A 22 -5.35 -19.54 12.60
N LEU A 23 -4.46 -20.47 12.98
CA LEU A 23 -3.40 -20.22 13.97
C LEU A 23 -2.41 -19.12 13.52
N LEU A 24 -2.42 -18.73 12.24
CA LEU A 24 -1.59 -17.63 11.74
C LEU A 24 -2.12 -16.26 12.17
N PHE A 25 -3.35 -16.16 12.68
CA PHE A 25 -3.91 -14.90 13.13
C PHE A 25 -3.05 -14.25 14.23
N ASP A 26 -2.39 -15.04 15.08
CA ASP A 26 -1.51 -14.53 16.13
C ASP A 26 -0.25 -13.85 15.60
N TYR A 27 0.13 -14.13 14.35
CA TYR A 27 1.30 -13.57 13.68
C TYR A 27 0.97 -12.42 12.72
N VAL A 28 -0.29 -11.97 12.68
CA VAL A 28 -0.67 -10.77 11.90
C VAL A 28 0.02 -9.54 12.49
N TYR A 29 0.71 -8.80 11.64
CA TYR A 29 1.57 -7.67 12.03
C TYR A 29 0.82 -6.55 12.77
N ASP A 30 -0.28 -6.07 12.19
CA ASP A 30 -1.17 -5.10 12.83
C ASP A 30 -2.61 -5.54 12.59
N LYS A 31 -3.36 -5.75 13.69
CA LYS A 31 -4.74 -6.24 13.67
C LYS A 31 -5.76 -5.11 13.84
N ASN A 32 -5.28 -3.89 14.14
CA ASN A 32 -6.13 -2.76 14.52
C ASN A 32 -6.18 -1.69 13.42
N ASP A 33 -5.13 -1.57 12.61
CA ASP A 33 -5.05 -0.65 11.48
C ASP A 33 -4.80 -1.43 10.18
N ASP A 34 -5.82 -1.56 9.34
CA ASP A 34 -5.75 -2.28 8.06
C ASP A 34 -4.69 -1.72 7.10
N TYR A 35 -4.50 -0.39 7.10
CA TYR A 35 -3.54 0.28 6.22
C TYR A 35 -2.11 0.12 6.73
N LYS A 36 -1.92 0.04 8.05
CA LYS A 36 -0.65 -0.38 8.64
C LYS A 36 -0.39 -1.87 8.44
N GLY A 37 -1.41 -2.71 8.60
CA GLY A 37 -1.31 -4.16 8.44
C GLY A 37 -0.85 -4.57 7.06
N CYS A 38 -1.24 -3.83 6.01
CA CYS A 38 -0.75 -4.08 4.65
C CYS A 38 0.52 -3.29 4.26
N MET A 39 0.98 -2.37 5.10
CA MET A 39 2.18 -1.52 4.90
C MET A 39 2.18 -0.77 3.55
N ARG A 40 0.99 -0.43 3.04
CA ARG A 40 0.82 0.37 1.81
C ARG A 40 0.22 1.72 2.15
N TYR A 41 0.90 2.77 1.76
CA TYR A 41 0.39 4.13 1.79
C TYR A 41 -0.57 4.35 0.62
N ILE A 42 -1.85 4.59 0.92
CA ILE A 42 -2.90 4.87 -0.07
C ILE A 42 -3.69 6.07 0.42
N ASP A 43 -3.73 7.15 -0.37
CA ASP A 43 -4.52 8.33 -0.03
C ASP A 43 -5.90 8.25 -0.69
N TRP A 44 -6.91 8.02 0.15
CA TRP A 44 -8.33 8.01 -0.21
C TRP A 44 -9.03 9.35 0.04
N THR A 45 -8.34 10.32 0.64
CA THR A 45 -8.92 11.61 1.02
C THR A 45 -8.84 12.62 -0.12
N LYS A 46 -7.77 12.57 -0.92
CA LYS A 46 -7.55 13.46 -2.07
C LYS A 46 -8.06 12.90 -3.40
N GLY A 47 -8.63 11.69 -3.44
CA GLY A 47 -9.10 11.05 -4.67
C GLY A 47 -9.49 9.57 -4.53
N ASN A 48 -9.70 8.89 -5.65
CA ASN A 48 -10.21 7.51 -5.70
C ASN A 48 -9.29 6.51 -6.43
N PRO A 49 -8.26 5.96 -5.77
CA PRO A 49 -7.28 6.61 -4.90
C PRO A 49 -6.54 7.77 -5.59
N TYR A 50 -5.93 8.66 -4.80
CA TYR A 50 -5.11 9.76 -5.29
C TYR A 50 -3.85 9.28 -6.04
N ILE A 51 -3.43 10.06 -7.03
CA ILE A 51 -2.18 9.88 -7.77
C ILE A 51 -1.17 10.89 -7.20
N PHE A 52 -0.13 10.37 -6.54
CA PHE A 52 0.90 11.18 -5.91
C PHE A 52 1.70 11.98 -6.93
N ARG A 53 2.10 13.18 -6.53
CA ARG A 53 2.88 14.12 -7.34
C ARG A 53 4.12 14.57 -6.59
N SER A 54 5.05 15.23 -7.26
CA SER A 54 6.31 15.68 -6.66
C SER A 54 6.16 16.55 -5.40
N ALA A 55 5.01 17.19 -5.21
CA ALA A 55 4.68 17.91 -3.99
C ALA A 55 4.51 17.00 -2.75
N ASP A 56 4.13 15.73 -2.94
CA ASP A 56 3.91 14.76 -1.85
C ASP A 56 5.20 13.99 -1.46
N PHE A 57 6.35 14.32 -2.07
CA PHE A 57 7.60 13.59 -1.86
C PHE A 57 8.01 13.48 -0.40
N GLU A 58 8.02 14.58 0.35
CA GLU A 58 8.41 14.58 1.77
C GLU A 58 7.45 13.74 2.63
N GLN A 59 6.15 13.78 2.31
CA GLN A 59 5.14 12.94 2.97
C GLN A 59 5.40 11.45 2.73
N LEU A 60 5.76 11.07 1.51
CA LEU A 60 6.07 9.68 1.17
C LEU A 60 7.38 9.22 1.82
N MET A 61 8.42 10.05 1.81
CA MET A 61 9.75 9.69 2.35
C MET A 61 9.79 9.65 3.89
N SER A 62 8.85 10.32 4.56
CA SER A 62 8.66 10.30 6.02
C SER A 62 7.67 9.26 6.51
N SER A 63 6.95 8.60 5.60
CA SER A 63 6.00 7.54 5.92
C SER A 63 6.68 6.32 6.54
N ASP A 64 6.01 5.67 7.48
CA ASP A 64 6.44 4.39 8.07
C ASP A 64 6.04 3.19 7.19
N ARG A 65 5.33 3.40 6.09
CA ARG A 65 4.85 2.36 5.17
C ARG A 65 5.96 1.90 4.21
N MET A 66 5.92 0.63 3.80
CA MET A 66 6.94 0.05 2.91
C MET A 66 6.73 0.40 1.43
N PHE A 67 5.47 0.54 1.02
CA PHE A 67 5.10 0.85 -0.36
C PHE A 67 4.04 1.95 -0.39
N ALA A 68 3.87 2.61 -1.54
CA ALA A 68 2.82 3.60 -1.77
C ALA A 68 2.10 3.36 -3.09
N ARG A 69 0.85 3.82 -3.22
CA ARG A 69 0.11 3.90 -4.48
C ARG A 69 -0.93 5.05 -4.44
N LYS A 70 -1.26 5.70 -5.56
CA LYS A 70 -0.86 5.37 -6.94
C LYS A 70 0.15 6.37 -7.48
N PHE A 71 0.91 5.92 -8.47
CA PHE A 71 1.80 6.73 -9.30
C PHE A 71 1.38 6.56 -10.75
N ASP A 72 1.50 7.61 -11.54
CA ASP A 72 1.17 7.62 -12.97
C ASP A 72 2.18 8.49 -13.71
N GLU A 73 2.94 7.87 -14.61
CA GLU A 73 4.00 8.54 -15.39
C GLU A 73 3.47 9.62 -16.33
N GLY A 74 2.21 9.52 -16.76
CA GLY A 74 1.57 10.54 -17.60
C GLY A 74 1.12 11.78 -16.82
N ILE A 75 1.03 11.68 -15.48
CA ILE A 75 0.66 12.80 -14.61
C ILE A 75 1.89 13.46 -14.00
N ASP A 76 2.79 12.67 -13.42
CA ASP A 76 3.99 13.18 -12.78
C ASP A 76 5.01 12.04 -12.59
N PHE A 77 6.01 11.95 -13.48
CA PHE A 77 7.08 10.96 -13.37
C PHE A 77 8.23 11.44 -12.46
N ASP A 78 8.37 12.75 -12.22
CA ASP A 78 9.46 13.32 -11.43
C ASP A 78 9.44 12.79 -9.99
N ILE A 79 8.26 12.55 -9.42
CA ILE A 79 8.15 11.93 -8.08
C ILE A 79 8.79 10.53 -8.04
N VAL A 80 8.65 9.74 -9.11
CA VAL A 80 9.19 8.38 -9.19
C VAL A 80 10.72 8.44 -9.24
N GLU A 81 11.27 9.34 -10.07
CA GLU A 81 12.72 9.56 -10.17
C GLU A 81 13.31 10.04 -8.84
N ARG A 82 12.68 11.04 -8.21
CA ARG A 82 13.14 11.56 -6.91
C ARG A 82 13.15 10.50 -5.81
N ILE A 83 12.11 9.66 -5.73
CA ILE A 83 12.07 8.54 -4.78
C ILE A 83 13.19 7.55 -5.08
N PHE A 84 13.36 7.18 -6.35
CA PHE A 84 14.40 6.24 -6.76
C PHE A 84 15.81 6.73 -6.40
N GLU A 85 16.12 7.99 -6.71
CA GLU A 85 17.40 8.61 -6.34
C GLU A 85 17.62 8.65 -4.84
N ALA A 86 16.61 9.06 -4.06
CA ALA A 86 16.71 9.14 -2.61
C ALA A 86 16.97 7.76 -1.98
N LEU A 87 16.29 6.72 -2.46
CA LEU A 87 16.48 5.36 -1.97
C LEU A 87 17.84 4.78 -2.37
N ASN A 88 18.35 5.09 -3.56
CA ASN A 88 19.69 4.64 -3.98
C ASN A 88 20.81 5.34 -3.20
N LYS A 89 20.65 6.61 -2.84
CA LYS A 89 21.61 7.32 -1.98
C LYS A 89 21.72 6.70 -0.58
N ARG A 90 20.61 6.15 -0.04
CA ARG A 90 20.58 5.47 1.28
C ARG A 90 21.22 4.08 1.29
N LYS A 91 21.40 3.45 0.12
CA LYS A 91 22.02 2.11 0.00
C LYS A 91 23.56 2.16 0.01
N ARG A 92 24.15 3.33 -0.16
CA ARG A 92 25.59 3.57 0.00
C ARG A 92 25.89 3.95 1.44
#